data_AF-B3N2C1-F1
#
_entry.id   AF-B3N2C1-F1
#
_cell.length_a   1.000
_cell.length_b   1.000
_cell.length_c   1.000
_cell.angle_alpha   90.00
_cell.angle_beta   90.00
_cell.angle_gamma   90.00
#
_symmetry.space_group_name_H-M   'P 1'
#
loop_
_entity.id
_entity.type
_entity.pdbx_description
1 polymer ?
#
loop_
_entity_poly.entity_id
_entity_poly.type
_entity_poly.pdbx_seq_one_letter_code
_entity_poly.pdbx_strand_id
1 'polypeptide(L)'
;PFEDEFNFHRSIYVFLCRNPDCQQPQDSSNFTVLRSQLPLKNKFFSEEDPDDEGDPLPAIPCLKKLCAACGCLAPHTCSKCKSIHYCSSEHQRAHWPQHKPNCGSSNSASHEPLSNVLLPEFEIVMDSNPTNSAEDKKDDETRLAEFEELEASGKTGELSNVSEAELDKYFGQTAAADDKTFRQFKKQTAAEPEQIIRYQRGGRPLWITDTTKTVQDRLESLSNCSACGGARQFEFQIMPQTLTLLEDENLDWGVLAVYTCAKSCPIEGYVEEVLVKQDIVSEEQS
;
A
#
# COMPACT_ATOMS: atom_id res chain seq x y z
N PRO A 1 -15.17 -6.30 10.71
CA PRO A 1 -14.08 -6.78 11.58
C PRO A 1 -14.57 -8.01 12.35
N PHE A 2 -14.04 -9.18 12.02
CA PHE A 2 -14.43 -10.42 12.70
C PHE A 2 -13.72 -10.43 14.06
N GLU A 3 -14.49 -10.49 15.14
CA GLU A 3 -14.02 -10.55 16.53
C GLU A 3 -13.42 -11.93 16.83
N ASP A 4 -12.41 -12.36 16.06
CA ASP A 4 -11.68 -13.57 16.40
C ASP A 4 -10.62 -13.24 17.45
N GLU A 5 -10.51 -14.09 18.47
CA GLU A 5 -9.67 -13.87 19.65
C GLU A 5 -8.21 -13.51 19.33
N PHE A 6 -7.70 -13.94 18.17
CA PHE A 6 -6.29 -13.85 17.75
C PHE A 6 -5.99 -12.77 16.69
N ASN A 7 -6.97 -11.98 16.25
CA ASN A 7 -6.77 -11.01 15.16
C ASN A 7 -7.16 -9.56 15.48
N PHE A 8 -7.32 -9.24 16.78
CA PHE A 8 -7.71 -7.91 17.24
C PHE A 8 -6.76 -6.81 16.74
N HIS A 9 -5.45 -6.95 17.00
CA HIS A 9 -4.45 -6.06 16.41
C HIS A 9 -3.99 -6.66 15.10
N ARG A 10 -4.63 -6.28 13.99
CA ARG A 10 -4.24 -6.70 12.65
C ARG A 10 -3.45 -5.60 11.96
N SER A 11 -2.27 -5.94 11.45
CA SER A 11 -1.43 -5.02 10.67
C SER A 11 -0.98 -5.68 9.39
N ILE A 12 -1.03 -4.93 8.29
CA ILE A 12 -0.53 -5.36 6.99
C ILE A 12 0.52 -4.36 6.56
N TYR A 13 1.75 -4.84 6.41
CA TYR A 13 2.88 -4.06 5.95
C TYR A 13 3.09 -4.34 4.48
N VAL A 14 3.19 -3.29 3.68
CA VAL A 14 3.53 -3.38 2.26
C VAL A 14 4.88 -2.70 2.07
N PHE A 15 5.87 -3.47 1.68
CA PHE A 15 7.22 -2.99 1.38
C PHE A 15 7.40 -2.93 -0.14
N LEU A 16 8.20 -1.97 -0.59
CA LEU A 16 8.51 -1.71 -1.99
C LEU A 16 10.00 -1.44 -2.16
N CYS A 17 10.64 -2.13 -3.09
CA CYS A 17 12.01 -1.81 -3.51
C CYS A 17 12.02 -0.63 -4.48
N ARG A 18 12.69 0.47 -4.13
CA ARG A 18 12.81 1.66 -5.00
C ARG A 18 13.87 1.52 -6.10
N ASN A 19 14.62 0.41 -6.15
CA ASN A 19 15.63 0.22 -7.19
C ASN A 19 14.93 0.10 -8.56
N PRO A 20 15.27 0.95 -9.56
CA PRO A 20 14.72 0.87 -10.90
C PRO A 20 14.85 -0.51 -11.53
N ASP A 21 15.94 -1.24 -11.24
CA ASP A 21 16.16 -2.59 -11.77
C ASP A 21 15.09 -3.60 -11.31
N CYS A 22 14.45 -3.34 -10.17
CA CYS A 22 13.38 -4.17 -9.62
C CYS A 22 12.00 -3.80 -10.19
N GLN A 23 11.84 -2.66 -10.88
CA GLN A 23 10.56 -2.17 -11.36
C GLN A 23 10.20 -2.79 -12.72
N GLN A 24 9.92 -4.09 -12.71
CA GLN A 24 9.54 -4.82 -13.91
C GLN A 24 8.05 -4.64 -14.24
N PRO A 25 7.68 -4.45 -15.52
CA PRO A 25 6.29 -4.36 -15.93
C PRO A 25 5.53 -5.64 -15.61
N GLN A 26 4.32 -5.45 -15.08
CA GLN A 26 3.35 -6.46 -14.77
C GLN A 26 3.87 -7.53 -13.78
N ASP A 27 4.88 -7.19 -12.98
CA ASP A 27 5.47 -8.04 -11.95
C ASP A 27 5.41 -7.35 -10.58
N SER A 28 5.04 -8.11 -9.54
CA SER A 28 4.96 -7.63 -8.16
C SER A 28 6.12 -8.13 -7.28
N SER A 29 7.16 -8.73 -7.85
CA SER A 29 8.32 -9.27 -7.11
C SER A 29 9.11 -8.24 -6.31
N ASN A 30 9.02 -6.95 -6.68
CA ASN A 30 9.58 -5.83 -5.95
C ASN A 30 8.78 -5.40 -4.72
N PHE A 31 7.59 -5.98 -4.51
CA PHE A 31 6.77 -5.79 -3.33
C PHE A 31 6.90 -6.97 -2.37
N THR A 32 6.73 -6.69 -1.08
CA THR A 32 6.56 -7.73 -0.06
C THR A 32 5.42 -7.33 0.85
N VAL A 33 4.44 -8.22 1.02
CA VAL A 33 3.32 -7.98 1.93
C VAL A 33 3.45 -8.91 3.12
N LEU A 34 3.51 -8.33 4.32
CA LEU A 34 3.55 -9.08 5.58
C LEU A 34 2.30 -8.79 6.40
N ARG A 35 1.59 -9.84 6.77
CA ARG A 35 0.56 -9.74 7.82
C ARG A 35 1.18 -10.06 9.17
N SER A 36 0.89 -9.22 10.14
CA SER A 36 1.01 -9.49 11.56
C SER A 36 -0.39 -9.45 12.18
N GLN A 37 -0.62 -10.30 13.18
CA GLN A 37 -1.81 -10.18 13.99
C GLN A 37 -1.60 -10.68 15.40
N LEU A 38 -2.23 -10.01 16.35
CA LEU A 38 -2.14 -10.33 17.76
C LEU A 38 -3.54 -10.33 18.41
N PRO A 39 -3.76 -11.19 19.42
CA PRO A 39 -4.94 -11.11 20.26
C PRO A 39 -4.98 -9.79 21.04
N LEU A 40 -6.17 -9.41 21.53
CA LEU A 40 -6.34 -8.23 22.40
C LEU A 40 -5.38 -8.31 23.59
N LYS A 41 -5.37 -9.45 24.29
CA LYS A 41 -4.42 -9.70 25.38
C LYS A 41 -3.09 -10.20 24.84
N ASN A 42 -2.10 -9.32 24.79
CA ASN A 42 -0.76 -9.66 24.31
C ASN A 42 0.34 -8.95 25.11
N LYS A 43 1.60 -9.26 24.83
CA LYS A 43 2.76 -8.72 25.56
C LYS A 43 3.26 -7.35 25.07
N PHE A 44 2.61 -6.77 24.06
CA PHE A 44 3.09 -5.58 23.36
C PHE A 44 2.14 -4.39 23.54
N PHE A 45 0.83 -4.62 23.49
CA PHE A 45 -0.20 -3.60 23.64
C PHE A 45 -0.89 -3.71 25.00
N SER A 46 -1.27 -2.56 25.56
CA SER A 46 -2.18 -2.50 26.69
C SER A 46 -3.56 -3.02 26.29
N GLU A 47 -4.28 -3.64 27.24
CA GLU A 47 -5.71 -3.96 27.07
C GLU A 47 -6.59 -2.71 27.19
N GLU A 48 -6.09 -1.68 27.85
CA GLU A 48 -6.76 -0.39 28.02
C GLU A 48 -6.35 0.55 26.89
N ASP A 49 -7.34 1.24 26.32
CA ASP A 49 -7.13 2.24 25.28
C ASP A 49 -6.20 3.36 25.79
N PRO A 50 -5.27 3.86 24.96
CA PRO A 50 -4.42 4.98 25.34
C PRO A 50 -5.27 6.25 25.48
N ASP A 51 -4.84 7.17 26.35
CA ASP A 51 -5.44 8.49 26.48
C ASP A 51 -4.99 9.39 25.32
N ASP A 52 -5.94 9.93 24.56
CA ASP A 52 -5.69 10.82 23.42
C ASP A 52 -5.00 12.14 23.85
N GLU A 53 -5.17 12.59 25.10
CA GLU A 53 -4.53 13.79 25.63
C GLU A 53 -3.22 13.51 26.42
N GLY A 54 -2.77 12.26 26.43
CA GLY A 54 -1.60 11.81 27.20
C GLY A 54 -0.24 12.13 26.56
N ASP A 55 0.83 12.00 27.36
CA ASP A 55 2.19 12.00 26.82
C ASP A 55 2.39 10.81 25.86
N PRO A 56 3.14 10.99 24.76
CA PRO A 56 3.41 9.91 23.81
C PRO A 56 4.11 8.74 24.49
N LEU A 57 3.72 7.51 24.11
CA LEU A 57 4.32 6.30 24.64
C LEU A 57 5.84 6.27 24.37
N PRO A 58 6.65 5.74 25.31
CA PRO A 58 8.10 5.69 25.13
C PRO A 58 8.46 4.83 23.93
N ALA A 59 9.42 5.31 23.13
CA ALA A 59 9.91 4.57 21.98
C ALA A 59 10.48 3.21 22.40
N ILE A 60 10.08 2.16 21.67
CA ILE A 60 10.60 0.81 21.90
C ILE A 60 12.08 0.78 21.51
N PRO A 61 13.01 0.41 22.43
CA PRO A 61 14.43 0.38 22.11
C PRO A 61 14.73 -0.64 21.01
N CYS A 62 15.24 -0.17 19.88
CA CYS A 62 15.73 -1.07 18.85
C CYS A 62 17.00 -1.78 19.33
N LEU A 63 16.93 -3.10 19.52
CA LEU A 63 18.09 -3.92 19.89
C LEU A 63 19.09 -4.06 18.75
N LYS A 64 18.70 -3.70 17.52
CA LYS A 64 19.53 -3.81 16.32
C LYS A 64 20.29 -2.51 16.07
N LYS A 65 21.41 -2.68 15.37
CA LYS A 65 22.25 -1.59 14.91
C LYS A 65 21.71 -1.09 13.59
N LEU A 66 21.17 0.13 13.59
CA LEU A 66 20.53 0.73 12.42
C LEU A 66 21.45 1.76 11.75
N CYS A 67 21.26 1.92 10.45
CA CYS A 67 21.98 2.86 9.63
C CYS A 67 21.52 4.27 9.96
N ALA A 68 22.45 5.15 10.34
CA ALA A 68 22.10 6.54 10.65
C ALA A 68 21.60 7.33 9.45
N ALA A 69 21.79 6.85 8.22
CA ALA A 69 21.27 7.53 7.03
C ALA A 69 19.86 7.09 6.62
N CYS A 70 19.52 5.80 6.81
CA CYS A 70 18.32 5.22 6.19
C CYS A 70 17.50 4.31 7.12
N GLY A 71 17.93 4.10 8.37
CA GLY A 71 17.23 3.24 9.33
C GLY A 71 17.36 1.73 9.09
N CYS A 72 17.88 1.25 7.96
CA CYS A 72 18.08 -0.19 7.70
C CYS A 72 19.15 -0.82 8.60
N LEU A 73 19.19 -2.15 8.68
CA LEU A 73 20.23 -2.87 9.42
C LEU A 73 21.64 -2.47 8.95
N ALA A 74 22.50 -2.12 9.91
CA ALA A 74 23.83 -1.57 9.65
C ALA A 74 24.93 -2.42 10.29
N PRO A 75 25.66 -3.23 9.50
CA PRO A 75 26.77 -4.03 10.00
C PRO A 75 28.07 -3.23 10.14
N HIS A 76 28.20 -2.09 9.44
CA HIS A 76 29.42 -1.30 9.42
C HIS A 76 29.37 -0.18 10.45
N THR A 77 30.52 0.18 11.00
CA THR A 77 30.64 1.26 11.99
C THR A 77 31.57 2.35 11.48
N CYS A 78 31.38 3.58 11.95
CA CYS A 78 32.31 4.67 11.66
C CYS A 78 33.70 4.31 12.22
N SER A 79 34.71 4.26 11.36
CA SER A 79 36.07 3.87 11.74
C SER A 79 36.71 4.78 12.79
N LYS A 80 36.30 6.06 12.85
CA LYS A 80 36.83 7.06 13.79
C LYS A 80 36.22 6.95 15.19
N CYS A 81 34.89 6.97 15.31
CA CYS A 81 34.22 7.01 16.62
C CYS A 81 33.67 5.65 17.08
N LYS A 82 33.44 4.71 16.15
CA LYS A 82 32.80 3.39 16.37
C LYS A 82 31.41 3.43 16.99
N SER A 83 30.82 4.62 17.19
CA SER A 83 29.53 4.82 17.84
C SER A 83 28.34 4.83 16.87
N ILE A 84 28.55 5.23 15.61
CA ILE A 84 27.51 5.25 14.56
C ILE A 84 27.69 4.09 13.60
N HIS A 85 26.57 3.60 13.06
CA HIS A 85 26.53 2.48 12.14
C HIS A 85 25.90 2.84 10.80
N TYR A 86 26.35 2.18 9.74
CA TYR A 86 25.90 2.36 8.36
C TYR A 86 25.69 1.02 7.66
N CYS A 87 24.72 0.94 6.76
CA CYS A 87 24.53 -0.24 5.90
C CYS A 87 25.52 -0.27 4.73
N SER A 88 26.03 0.88 4.30
CA SER A 88 26.99 1.00 3.20
C SER A 88 27.94 2.19 3.39
N SER A 89 29.07 2.19 2.67
CA SER A 89 29.98 3.33 2.61
C SER A 89 29.34 4.57 1.97
N GLU A 90 28.36 4.36 1.08
CA GLU A 90 27.64 5.44 0.42
C GLU A 90 26.77 6.22 1.40
N HIS A 91 25.99 5.52 2.22
CA HIS A 91 25.22 6.13 3.30
C HIS A 91 26.08 6.81 4.36
N GLN A 92 27.28 6.28 4.63
CA GLN A 92 28.24 6.99 5.48
C GLN A 92 28.67 8.34 4.86
N ARG A 93 28.96 8.39 3.55
CA ARG A 93 29.32 9.64 2.87
C ARG A 93 28.16 10.63 2.84
N ALA A 94 26.95 10.15 2.56
CA ALA A 94 25.75 10.97 2.53
C ALA A 94 25.44 11.61 3.90
N HIS A 95 25.55 10.84 4.99
CA HIS A 95 25.30 11.33 6.35
C HIS A 95 26.49 12.10 6.97
N TRP A 96 27.67 12.07 6.33
CA TRP A 96 28.88 12.72 6.87
C TRP A 96 28.74 14.20 7.20
N PRO A 97 28.03 15.05 6.42
CA PRO A 97 27.82 16.46 6.78
C PRO A 97 27.16 16.65 8.15
N GLN A 98 26.19 15.79 8.51
CA GLN A 98 25.51 15.82 9.81
C GLN A 98 26.33 15.14 10.91
N HIS A 99 27.06 14.06 10.58
CA HIS A 99 27.86 13.33 11.56
C HIS A 99 29.16 14.04 11.96
N LYS A 100 29.87 14.64 11.00
CA LYS A 100 31.24 15.18 11.18
C LYS A 100 31.40 16.10 12.40
N PRO A 101 30.48 17.04 12.70
CA PRO A 101 30.61 17.94 13.86
C PRO A 101 30.64 17.19 15.20
N ASN A 102 29.95 16.05 15.30
CA ASN A 102 29.77 15.29 16.54
C ASN A 102 30.59 13.99 16.56
N CYS A 103 31.42 13.74 15.54
CA CYS A 103 32.17 12.50 15.39
C CYS A 103 33.31 12.40 16.43
N GLY A 104 33.10 11.53 17.43
CA GLY A 104 34.02 11.30 18.54
C GLY A 104 33.62 12.02 19.84
N SER A 105 32.53 12.79 19.83
CA SER A 105 31.94 13.36 21.02
C SER A 105 31.23 12.28 21.84
N SER A 106 31.31 12.36 23.17
CA SER A 106 30.64 11.46 24.11
C SER A 106 29.12 11.68 24.21
N ASN A 107 28.59 12.73 23.58
CA ASN A 107 27.16 12.92 23.45
C ASN A 107 26.59 11.95 22.43
N SER A 108 25.83 10.96 22.92
CA SER A 108 24.92 10.13 22.13
C SER A 108 23.74 10.97 21.65
N ALA A 109 23.98 11.87 20.70
CA ALA A 109 22.90 12.53 19.99
C ALA A 109 22.09 11.46 19.24
N SER A 110 20.77 11.50 19.39
CA SER A 110 19.86 10.79 18.50
C SER A 110 20.14 11.26 17.08
N HIS A 111 20.51 10.34 16.20
CA HIS A 111 20.71 10.63 14.79
C HIS A 111 19.40 10.37 14.06
N GLU A 112 18.88 11.41 13.42
CA GLU A 112 17.74 11.28 12.54
C GLU A 112 18.21 10.79 11.17
N PRO A 113 17.50 9.83 10.56
CA PRO A 113 17.76 9.44 9.18
C PRO A 113 17.68 10.62 8.22
N LEU A 114 18.33 10.48 7.07
CA LEU A 114 18.31 11.51 6.03
C LEU A 114 16.94 11.53 5.35
N SER A 115 16.27 12.69 5.38
CA SER A 115 14.96 12.90 4.76
C SER A 115 14.95 12.66 3.25
N ASN A 116 16.08 12.90 2.56
CA ASN A 116 16.20 12.63 1.12
C ASN A 116 16.42 11.15 0.78
N VAL A 117 16.57 10.27 1.79
CA VAL A 117 16.70 8.82 1.62
C VAL A 117 15.40 8.12 1.99
N LEU A 118 14.70 8.61 3.00
CA LEU A 118 13.40 8.09 3.41
C LEU A 118 12.28 8.55 2.47
N LEU A 119 11.18 7.81 2.48
CA LEU A 119 9.92 8.29 1.92
C LEU A 119 9.31 9.33 2.87
N PRO A 120 8.54 10.30 2.35
CA PRO A 120 7.69 11.13 3.19
C PRO A 120 6.72 10.26 3.99
N GLU A 121 6.45 10.66 5.23
CA GLU A 121 5.52 9.98 6.13
C GLU A 121 4.18 10.71 6.12
N PHE A 122 3.10 9.94 5.96
CA PHE A 122 1.74 10.46 5.92
C PHE A 122 0.83 9.61 6.81
N GLU A 123 -0.16 10.27 7.43
CA GLU A 123 -1.27 9.62 8.09
C GLU A 123 -2.46 9.53 7.12
N ILE A 124 -3.07 8.35 7.02
CA ILE A 124 -4.29 8.17 6.23
C ILE A 124 -5.47 8.55 7.12
N VAL A 125 -6.02 9.74 6.90
CA VAL A 125 -7.25 10.18 7.57
C VAL A 125 -8.44 9.58 6.84
N MET A 126 -9.23 8.79 7.56
CA MET A 126 -10.50 8.25 7.04
C MET A 126 -11.64 9.13 7.55
N ASP A 127 -12.18 10.00 6.69
CA ASP A 127 -13.33 10.86 6.97
C ASP A 127 -14.63 10.05 7.04
N SER A 128 -14.71 9.09 7.95
CA SER A 128 -15.81 8.13 8.13
C SER A 128 -16.15 7.29 6.88
N ASN A 129 -16.48 6.02 7.09
CA ASN A 129 -17.15 5.25 6.05
C ASN A 129 -18.44 6.00 5.66
N PRO A 130 -18.77 6.18 4.37
CA PRO A 130 -20.12 6.57 3.97
C PRO A 130 -21.07 5.42 4.31
N THR A 131 -21.43 5.32 5.59
CA THR A 131 -22.58 4.55 6.04
C THR A 131 -23.76 5.48 6.14
N ASN A 132 -24.83 5.11 5.42
CA ASN A 132 -26.17 5.70 5.29
C ASN A 132 -26.31 6.59 4.04
N SER A 133 -26.99 6.14 2.97
CA SER A 133 -28.39 5.74 3.02
C SER A 133 -28.67 4.24 2.82
N ALA A 134 -29.70 3.79 3.54
CA ALA A 134 -30.20 2.42 3.64
C ALA A 134 -30.87 1.86 2.36
N GLU A 135 -30.27 2.04 1.18
CA GLU A 135 -30.77 1.49 -0.08
C GLU A 135 -29.59 1.13 -0.99
N ASP A 136 -29.01 -0.07 -0.84
CA ASP A 136 -28.31 -0.75 -1.94
C ASP A 136 -27.85 -2.15 -1.50
N LYS A 137 -28.84 -3.03 -1.25
CA LYS A 137 -28.62 -4.49 -1.23
C LYS A 137 -28.81 -5.09 -2.62
N LYS A 138 -28.43 -4.37 -3.68
CA LYS A 138 -28.33 -4.98 -5.01
C LYS A 138 -26.90 -5.49 -5.18
N ASP A 139 -26.81 -6.79 -5.37
CA ASP A 139 -25.61 -7.49 -5.77
C ASP A 139 -24.95 -6.76 -6.97
N ASP A 140 -23.61 -6.71 -6.97
CA ASP A 140 -22.83 -5.99 -8.00
C ASP A 140 -23.16 -6.51 -9.41
N GLU A 141 -23.55 -7.78 -9.54
CA GLU A 141 -24.00 -8.39 -10.78
C GLU A 141 -25.35 -7.81 -11.27
N THR A 142 -26.26 -7.49 -10.35
CA THR A 142 -27.54 -6.84 -10.68
C THR A 142 -27.35 -5.39 -11.09
N ARG A 143 -26.40 -4.68 -10.44
CA ARG A 143 -26.02 -3.32 -10.82
C ARG A 143 -25.37 -3.27 -12.20
N LEU A 144 -24.57 -4.30 -12.53
CA LEU A 144 -23.94 -4.45 -13.85
C LEU A 144 -25.00 -4.69 -14.94
N ALA A 145 -26.00 -5.54 -14.67
CA ALA A 145 -27.09 -5.81 -15.60
C ALA A 145 -28.02 -4.61 -15.81
N GLU A 146 -28.42 -3.90 -14.75
CA GLU A 146 -29.23 -2.67 -14.88
C GLU A 146 -28.48 -1.56 -15.60
N PHE A 147 -27.15 -1.51 -15.46
CA PHE A 147 -26.31 -0.56 -16.18
C PHE A 147 -26.24 -0.88 -17.68
N GLU A 148 -26.12 -2.15 -18.06
CA GLU A 148 -26.15 -2.57 -19.47
C GLU A 148 -27.49 -2.24 -20.15
N GLU A 149 -28.60 -2.38 -19.41
CA GLU A 149 -29.94 -2.03 -19.88
C GLU A 149 -30.13 -0.50 -20.03
N LEU A 150 -29.58 0.28 -19.09
CA LEU A 150 -29.59 1.75 -19.15
C LEU A 150 -28.71 2.30 -20.28
N GLU A 151 -27.57 1.69 -20.56
CA GLU A 151 -26.68 2.04 -21.68
C GLU A 151 -27.36 1.75 -23.03
N ALA A 152 -28.06 0.62 -23.14
CA ALA A 152 -28.88 0.27 -24.31
C ALA A 152 -30.05 1.25 -24.54
N SER A 153 -30.49 1.95 -23.48
CA SER A 153 -31.59 2.94 -23.54
C SER A 153 -31.15 4.37 -23.88
N GLY A 154 -29.84 4.65 -23.95
CA GLY A 154 -29.30 5.92 -24.44
C GLY A 154 -29.52 7.16 -23.56
N LYS A 155 -29.66 7.01 -22.23
CA LYS A 155 -30.02 8.09 -21.29
C LYS A 155 -28.89 8.54 -20.33
N THR A 156 -27.62 8.36 -20.68
CA THR A 156 -26.45 8.62 -19.81
C THR A 156 -25.93 10.07 -19.83
N GLY A 157 -26.77 11.05 -20.14
CA GLY A 157 -26.39 12.47 -20.11
C GLY A 157 -26.53 13.07 -18.71
N GLU A 158 -25.50 13.79 -18.28
CA GLU A 158 -25.38 14.56 -17.03
C GLU A 158 -24.94 13.77 -15.79
N LEU A 159 -23.63 13.84 -15.49
CA LEU A 159 -23.07 14.01 -14.14
C LEU A 159 -21.55 14.25 -14.29
N SER A 160 -21.17 15.52 -14.42
CA SER A 160 -19.77 15.96 -14.51
C SER A 160 -19.43 16.82 -13.31
N ASN A 161 -18.46 16.39 -12.49
CA ASN A 161 -17.59 17.34 -11.80
C ASN A 161 -16.23 16.72 -11.41
N VAL A 162 -15.44 16.34 -12.42
CA VAL A 162 -13.97 16.36 -12.35
C VAL A 162 -13.50 16.90 -13.70
N SER A 163 -12.48 17.79 -13.70
CA SER A 163 -11.96 18.33 -14.95
C SER A 163 -11.27 17.21 -15.73
N GLU A 164 -11.67 17.05 -16.98
CA GLU A 164 -11.11 16.06 -17.91
C GLU A 164 -9.58 16.24 -18.02
N ALA A 165 -9.08 17.46 -17.86
CA ALA A 165 -7.67 17.85 -17.95
C ALA A 165 -6.75 17.31 -16.83
N GLU A 166 -7.22 17.17 -15.60
CA GLU A 166 -6.39 16.64 -14.51
C GLU A 166 -6.25 15.13 -14.59
N LEU A 167 -7.26 14.44 -15.12
CA LEU A 167 -7.24 12.99 -15.36
C LEU A 167 -6.57 12.63 -16.69
N ASP A 168 -6.66 13.47 -17.73
CA ASP A 168 -5.90 13.31 -18.97
C ASP A 168 -4.39 13.40 -18.72
N LYS A 169 -3.96 14.12 -17.68
CA LYS A 169 -2.56 14.17 -17.28
C LYS A 169 -2.01 12.81 -16.81
N TYR A 170 -2.85 11.96 -16.22
CA TYR A 170 -2.47 10.63 -15.72
C TYR A 170 -2.86 9.49 -16.67
N PHE A 171 -3.92 9.67 -17.46
CA PHE A 171 -4.50 8.59 -18.27
C PHE A 171 -4.72 8.96 -19.75
N GLY A 172 -4.40 10.19 -20.17
CA GLY A 172 -4.79 10.76 -21.46
C GLY A 172 -4.21 10.09 -22.70
N GLN A 173 -3.23 9.19 -22.54
CA GLN A 173 -2.74 8.36 -23.65
C GLN A 173 -3.47 7.01 -23.78
N THR A 174 -4.34 6.63 -22.84
CA THR A 174 -4.99 5.30 -22.81
C THR A 174 -6.44 5.29 -23.27
N ALA A 175 -6.93 6.38 -23.88
CA ALA A 175 -8.28 6.49 -24.42
C ALA A 175 -8.62 5.47 -25.53
N ALA A 176 -7.72 4.54 -25.86
CA ALA A 176 -7.87 3.57 -26.95
C ALA A 176 -8.00 2.09 -26.52
N ALA A 177 -7.76 1.71 -25.26
CA ALA A 177 -7.72 0.29 -24.87
C ALA A 177 -8.66 -0.04 -23.70
N ASP A 178 -9.94 -0.25 -24.06
CA ASP A 178 -11.04 -0.85 -23.29
C ASP A 178 -11.86 0.09 -22.36
N ASP A 179 -12.84 0.71 -23.01
CA ASP A 179 -13.64 1.83 -22.53
C ASP A 179 -14.54 1.46 -21.34
N LYS A 180 -15.02 0.21 -21.21
CA LYS A 180 -15.99 -0.16 -20.16
C LYS A 180 -15.36 -0.27 -18.77
N THR A 181 -14.26 -1.02 -18.66
CA THR A 181 -13.56 -1.25 -17.37
C THR A 181 -13.00 0.08 -16.84
N PHE A 182 -12.41 0.87 -17.73
CA PHE A 182 -11.86 2.17 -17.37
C PHE A 182 -12.94 3.21 -17.03
N ARG A 183 -14.07 3.25 -17.75
CA ARG A 183 -15.23 4.07 -17.36
C ARG A 183 -15.79 3.66 -16.01
N GLN A 184 -15.85 2.36 -15.72
CA GLN A 184 -16.31 1.87 -14.43
C GLN A 184 -15.36 2.28 -13.30
N PHE A 185 -14.05 2.16 -13.53
CA PHE A 185 -13.02 2.68 -12.62
C PHE A 185 -13.24 4.18 -12.36
N LYS A 186 -13.30 4.99 -13.43
CA LYS A 186 -13.55 6.44 -13.37
C LYS A 186 -14.81 6.79 -12.59
N LYS A 187 -15.93 6.11 -12.87
CA LYS A 187 -17.21 6.38 -12.21
C LYS A 187 -17.16 6.08 -10.72
N GLN A 188 -16.47 5.02 -10.31
CA GLN A 188 -16.36 4.66 -8.89
C GLN A 188 -15.39 5.58 -8.15
N THR A 189 -14.28 6.00 -8.77
CA THR A 189 -13.31 6.91 -8.15
C THR A 189 -13.72 8.38 -8.23
N ALA A 190 -14.70 8.74 -9.07
CA ALA A 190 -15.15 10.13 -9.21
C ALA A 190 -15.76 10.72 -7.94
N ALA A 191 -16.32 9.87 -7.06
CA ALA A 191 -16.85 10.31 -5.79
C ALA A 191 -15.75 10.74 -4.81
N GLU A 192 -14.57 10.13 -4.90
CA GLU A 192 -13.42 10.41 -4.04
C GLU A 192 -12.11 10.28 -4.84
N PRO A 193 -11.74 11.31 -5.63
CA PRO A 193 -10.62 11.23 -6.57
C PRO A 193 -9.25 11.19 -5.87
N GLU A 194 -9.16 11.66 -4.62
CA GLU A 194 -7.95 11.64 -3.79
C GLU A 194 -7.77 10.32 -3.03
N GLN A 195 -8.68 9.36 -3.21
CA GLN A 195 -8.63 8.07 -2.55
C GLN A 195 -7.32 7.33 -2.88
N ILE A 196 -6.52 7.05 -1.85
CA ILE A 196 -5.27 6.27 -1.95
C ILE A 196 -5.42 4.79 -1.60
N ILE A 197 -6.42 4.45 -0.78
CA ILE A 197 -6.71 3.09 -0.35
C ILE A 197 -8.21 2.82 -0.49
N ARG A 198 -8.55 1.68 -1.10
CA ARG A 198 -9.91 1.15 -1.12
C ARG A 198 -9.94 -0.17 -0.37
N TYR A 199 -10.56 -0.17 0.80
CA TYR A 199 -10.68 -1.33 1.67
C TYR A 199 -12.02 -2.04 1.45
N GLN A 200 -12.01 -3.30 1.04
CA GLN A 200 -13.21 -4.12 0.88
C GLN A 200 -12.89 -5.61 1.04
N ARG A 201 -12.69 -6.05 2.29
CA ARG A 201 -12.28 -7.43 2.58
C ARG A 201 -13.35 -8.45 2.19
N GLY A 202 -12.96 -9.42 1.36
CA GLY A 202 -13.85 -10.42 0.75
C GLY A 202 -14.61 -9.91 -0.49
N GLY A 203 -14.38 -8.65 -0.89
CA GLY A 203 -14.94 -8.05 -2.09
C GLY A 203 -14.12 -8.34 -3.34
N ARG A 204 -14.27 -7.47 -4.35
CA ARG A 204 -13.53 -7.55 -5.61
C ARG A 204 -12.65 -6.30 -5.78
N PRO A 205 -11.42 -6.43 -6.30
CA PRO A 205 -10.63 -5.28 -6.72
C PRO A 205 -11.29 -4.57 -7.89
N LEU A 206 -11.12 -3.25 -7.92
CA LEU A 206 -11.46 -2.39 -9.04
C LEU A 206 -10.22 -2.20 -9.90
N TRP A 207 -10.22 -2.82 -11.09
CA TRP A 207 -9.12 -2.79 -12.05
C TRP A 207 -9.28 -1.66 -13.06
N ILE A 208 -8.17 -1.21 -13.65
CA ILE A 208 -8.13 -0.14 -14.66
C ILE A 208 -8.33 -0.72 -16.06
N THR A 209 -7.72 -1.88 -16.32
CA THR A 209 -7.72 -2.56 -17.62
C THR A 209 -8.31 -3.96 -17.50
N ASP A 210 -8.72 -4.54 -18.63
CA ASP A 210 -9.23 -5.91 -18.73
C ASP A 210 -8.34 -6.91 -17.97
N THR A 211 -8.95 -7.59 -17.01
CA THR A 211 -8.29 -8.57 -16.14
C THR A 211 -7.78 -9.77 -16.92
N THR A 212 -8.50 -10.18 -17.96
CA THR A 212 -8.17 -11.37 -18.77
C THR A 212 -6.83 -11.24 -19.47
N LYS A 213 -6.46 -10.02 -19.86
CA LYS A 213 -5.21 -9.70 -20.57
C LYS A 213 -4.05 -9.35 -19.63
N THR A 214 -4.33 -9.06 -18.36
CA THR A 214 -3.36 -8.43 -17.48
C THR A 214 -3.03 -9.25 -16.24
N VAL A 215 -4.04 -9.62 -15.44
CA VAL A 215 -3.83 -10.17 -14.10
C VAL A 215 -4.45 -11.55 -13.88
N GLN A 216 -5.24 -12.06 -14.83
CA GLN A 216 -6.02 -13.30 -14.69
C GLN A 216 -5.18 -14.50 -14.22
N ASP A 217 -4.05 -14.76 -14.89
CA ASP A 217 -3.17 -15.89 -14.53
C ASP A 217 -2.68 -15.81 -13.07
N ARG A 218 -2.42 -14.59 -12.58
CA ARG A 218 -2.02 -14.37 -11.18
C ARG A 218 -3.17 -14.53 -10.21
N LEU A 219 -4.38 -14.17 -10.61
CA LEU A 219 -5.60 -14.38 -9.82
C LEU A 219 -5.94 -15.88 -9.69
N GLU A 220 -5.71 -16.66 -10.75
CA GLU A 220 -5.94 -18.10 -10.75
C GLU A 220 -4.82 -18.86 -10.01
N SER A 221 -3.59 -18.34 -10.03
CA SER A 221 -2.43 -18.94 -9.35
C SER A 221 -2.18 -18.40 -7.93
N LEU A 222 -3.17 -17.75 -7.32
CA LEU A 222 -3.06 -17.28 -5.94
C LEU A 222 -2.75 -18.45 -5.00
N SER A 223 -1.58 -18.40 -4.37
CA SER A 223 -1.18 -19.42 -3.42
C SER A 223 -2.08 -19.38 -2.17
N ASN A 224 -2.24 -20.53 -1.52
CA ASN A 224 -2.89 -20.62 -0.23
C ASN A 224 -1.99 -20.03 0.86
N CYS A 225 -2.61 -19.61 1.97
CA CYS A 225 -1.91 -19.10 3.15
C CYS A 225 -0.84 -20.10 3.61
N SER A 226 0.41 -19.64 3.71
CA SER A 226 1.55 -20.48 4.10
C SER A 226 1.46 -21.00 5.53
N ALA A 227 0.71 -20.32 6.42
CA ALA A 227 0.55 -20.73 7.82
C ALA A 227 -0.52 -21.81 8.03
N CYS A 228 -1.69 -21.72 7.37
CA CYS A 228 -2.82 -22.64 7.62
C CYS A 228 -3.29 -23.43 6.40
N GLY A 229 -2.72 -23.18 5.22
CA GLY A 229 -3.14 -23.78 3.95
C GLY A 229 -4.52 -23.32 3.43
N GLY A 230 -5.17 -22.36 4.09
CA GLY A 230 -6.47 -21.82 3.67
C GLY A 230 -6.36 -20.87 2.48
N ALA A 231 -7.46 -20.72 1.76
CA ALA A 231 -7.55 -19.78 0.64
C ALA A 231 -7.32 -18.32 1.08
N ARG A 232 -6.77 -17.53 0.16
CA ARG A 232 -6.66 -16.08 0.29
C ARG A 232 -7.84 -15.39 -0.36
N GLN A 233 -8.18 -14.20 0.11
CA GLN A 233 -9.23 -13.35 -0.44
C GLN A 233 -8.72 -11.92 -0.53
N PHE A 234 -9.33 -11.12 -1.39
CA PHE A 234 -9.05 -9.69 -1.50
C PHE A 234 -9.30 -9.00 -0.15
N GLU A 235 -8.41 -8.10 0.27
CA GLU A 235 -8.57 -7.29 1.47
C GLU A 235 -8.73 -5.80 1.16
N PHE A 236 -7.77 -5.25 0.43
CA PHE A 236 -7.77 -3.86 0.00
C PHE A 236 -6.93 -3.69 -1.26
N GLN A 237 -7.11 -2.55 -1.92
CA GLN A 237 -6.24 -2.11 -3.02
C GLN A 237 -5.63 -0.74 -2.72
N ILE A 238 -4.40 -0.57 -3.20
CA ILE A 238 -3.68 0.70 -3.23
C ILE A 238 -3.90 1.32 -4.60
N MET A 239 -4.32 2.59 -4.60
CA MET A 239 -4.71 3.36 -5.78
C MET A 239 -3.49 4.10 -6.37
N PRO A 240 -3.49 4.42 -7.67
CA PRO A 240 -2.34 5.05 -8.34
C PRO A 240 -2.05 6.46 -7.80
N GLN A 241 -3.04 7.13 -7.19
CA GLN A 241 -2.90 8.42 -6.50
C GLN A 241 -1.77 8.46 -5.47
N THR A 242 -1.41 7.30 -4.89
CA THR A 242 -0.27 7.19 -3.98
C THR A 242 1.06 7.60 -4.61
N LEU A 243 1.23 7.41 -5.92
CA LEU A 243 2.45 7.80 -6.65
C LEU A 243 2.71 9.29 -6.58
N THR A 244 1.66 10.11 -6.64
CA THR A 244 1.76 11.58 -6.55
C THR A 244 2.27 12.02 -5.17
N LEU A 245 1.93 11.29 -4.11
CA LEU A 245 2.39 11.59 -2.75
C LEU A 245 3.84 11.15 -2.50
N LEU A 246 4.27 10.07 -3.16
CA LEU A 246 5.62 9.52 -2.99
C LEU A 246 6.69 10.30 -3.75
N GLU A 247 6.31 11.04 -4.79
CA GLU A 247 7.19 11.89 -5.60
C GLU A 247 8.45 11.14 -6.13
N ASP A 248 8.30 9.86 -6.51
CA ASP A 248 9.38 9.03 -7.04
C ASP A 248 9.12 8.63 -8.50
N GLU A 249 9.92 9.19 -9.41
CA GLU A 249 9.79 8.98 -10.86
C GLU A 249 10.04 7.54 -11.31
N ASN A 250 10.65 6.70 -10.46
CA ASN A 250 10.94 5.30 -10.81
C ASN A 250 9.77 4.38 -10.46
N LEU A 251 8.74 4.88 -9.76
CA LEU A 251 7.61 4.11 -9.32
C LEU A 251 6.45 4.29 -10.30
N ASP A 252 5.91 3.17 -10.77
CA ASP A 252 4.74 3.15 -11.63
C ASP A 252 3.89 1.91 -11.33
N TRP A 253 2.60 2.14 -11.16
CA TRP A 253 1.56 1.12 -11.04
C TRP A 253 0.18 1.72 -11.32
N GLY A 254 -0.70 0.90 -11.89
CA GLY A 254 -2.12 1.22 -11.98
C GLY A 254 -2.85 0.89 -10.68
N VAL A 255 -2.88 -0.40 -10.31
CA VAL A 255 -3.56 -0.87 -9.09
C VAL A 255 -2.73 -1.94 -8.41
N LEU A 256 -2.60 -1.85 -7.08
CA LEU A 256 -2.01 -2.92 -6.27
C LEU A 256 -3.11 -3.56 -5.41
N ALA A 257 -3.52 -4.78 -5.74
CA ALA A 257 -4.53 -5.51 -4.97
C ALA A 257 -3.86 -6.48 -3.98
N VAL A 258 -4.20 -6.36 -2.70
CA VAL A 258 -3.65 -7.19 -1.63
C VAL A 258 -4.64 -8.29 -1.25
N TYR A 259 -4.13 -9.52 -1.23
CA TYR A 259 -4.86 -10.74 -0.91
C TYR A 259 -4.27 -11.38 0.35
N THR A 260 -5.12 -11.63 1.34
CA THR A 260 -4.70 -12.19 2.62
C THR A 260 -5.51 -13.42 3.00
N CYS A 261 -5.04 -14.16 4.01
CA CYS A 261 -5.77 -15.33 4.53
C CYS A 261 -7.24 -14.98 4.88
N ALA A 262 -8.19 -15.68 4.24
CA ALA A 262 -9.62 -15.47 4.48
C ALA A 262 -10.03 -15.77 5.93
N LYS A 263 -9.38 -16.78 6.54
CA LYS A 263 -9.60 -17.19 7.93
C LYS A 263 -8.85 -16.32 8.95
N SER A 264 -8.02 -15.36 8.51
CA SER A 264 -7.12 -14.60 9.38
C SER A 264 -6.39 -15.50 10.38
N CYS A 265 -5.84 -16.63 9.93
CA CYS A 265 -5.38 -17.69 10.83
C CYS A 265 -4.36 -17.20 11.88
N PRO A 266 -4.34 -17.81 13.09
CA PRO A 266 -3.35 -17.51 14.12
C PRO A 266 -1.93 -17.67 13.59
N ILE A 267 -1.06 -16.71 13.93
CA ILE A 267 0.36 -16.71 13.54
C ILE A 267 1.21 -16.24 14.71
N GLU A 268 2.48 -16.64 14.72
CA GLU A 268 3.52 -16.04 15.56
C GLU A 268 4.47 -15.23 14.68
N GLY A 269 4.54 -13.91 14.92
CA GLY A 269 5.35 -13.01 14.10
C GLY A 269 4.64 -12.58 12.82
N TYR A 270 5.27 -12.85 11.66
CA TYR A 270 4.82 -12.36 10.37
C TYR A 270 4.60 -13.50 9.38
N VAL A 271 3.63 -13.33 8.49
CA VAL A 271 3.38 -14.23 7.38
C VAL A 271 3.29 -13.44 6.08
N GLU A 272 3.89 -13.97 5.02
CA GLU A 272 3.80 -13.38 3.69
C GLU A 272 2.40 -13.55 3.10
N GLU A 273 1.85 -12.46 2.61
CA GLU A 273 0.60 -12.38 1.87
C GLU A 273 0.88 -11.98 0.42
N VAL A 274 -0.15 -12.02 -0.43
CA VAL A 274 0.03 -11.89 -1.88
C VAL A 274 -0.41 -10.51 -2.34
N LEU A 275 0.40 -9.90 -3.21
CA LEU A 275 0.06 -8.67 -3.92
C LEU A 275 0.00 -8.96 -5.42
N VAL A 276 -1.08 -8.52 -6.04
CA VAL A 276 -1.25 -8.53 -7.49
C VAL A 276 -1.16 -7.09 -7.98
N LYS A 277 -0.15 -6.82 -8.79
CA LYS A 277 0.06 -5.52 -9.45
C LYS A 277 -0.60 -5.54 -10.84
N GLN A 278 -1.27 -4.46 -11.20
CA GLN A 278 -1.67 -4.14 -12.57
C GLN A 278 -1.01 -2.82 -12.95
N ASP A 279 -0.21 -2.83 -14.01
CA ASP A 279 0.35 -1.60 -14.59
C ASP A 279 -0.64 -0.93 -15.54
N ILE A 280 -0.41 0.36 -15.79
CA ILE A 280 -1.12 1.11 -16.82
C ILE A 280 -0.47 0.73 -18.16
N VAL A 281 -1.12 -0.16 -18.91
CA VAL A 281 -0.58 -0.60 -20.21
C VAL A 281 -0.90 0.45 -21.27
N SER A 282 0.12 1.08 -21.86
CA SER A 282 0.02 1.78 -23.14
C SER A 282 0.33 0.78 -24.28
N GLU A 283 -0.53 0.70 -25.30
CA GLU A 283 -0.33 -0.20 -26.46
C GLU A 283 0.81 0.25 -27.41
N GLU A 284 1.86 0.89 -26.92
CA GLU A 284 3.00 1.32 -27.75
C GLU A 284 4.21 0.39 -27.65
N GLN A 285 3.99 -0.94 -27.67
CA GLN A 285 5.04 -1.90 -28.04
C GLN A 285 4.44 -3.06 -28.85
N SER A 286 4.07 -2.75 -30.10
CA SER A 286 3.94 -3.73 -31.19
C SER A 286 5.15 -3.68 -32.10
#